data_AF-A0A7K4G4D6-F1
#
_entry.id   AF-A0A7K4G4D6-F1
#
_cell.length_a   1.000
_cell.length_b   1.000
_cell.length_c   1.000
_cell.angle_alpha   90.00
_cell.angle_beta   90.00
_cell.angle_gamma   90.00
#
_symmetry.space_group_name_H-M   'P 1'
#
loop_
_entity.id
_entity.type
_entity.pdbx_description
1 polymer ?
#
loop_
_entity_poly.entity_id
_entity_poly.type
_entity_poly.pdbx_seq_one_letter_code
_entity_poly.pdbx_strand_id
1 'polypeptide(L)'
;MSDYIPWIEKYRPQKLVEITGHSQVTSRLQGYAKSGNLPHLLFAGRAGIGKTTAALALARELYGENYRESFLEMNASDERKIEDIRTKVKDFARTIPMSGVQFKIIFLDEADALTSDAQNALRRT
;
A
#
# COMPACT_ATOMS: atom_id res chain seq x y z
N MET A 1 1.45 -23.79 21.43
CA MET A 1 2.64 -23.46 20.60
C MET A 1 2.81 -21.97 20.69
N SER A 2 3.95 -21.48 21.18
CA SER A 2 4.20 -20.03 21.18
C SER A 2 4.29 -19.58 19.73
N ASP A 3 3.39 -18.70 19.27
CA ASP A 3 3.50 -18.04 17.97
C ASP A 3 4.78 -17.21 17.96
N TYR A 4 5.84 -17.77 17.40
CA TYR A 4 7.09 -17.06 17.17
C TYR A 4 6.87 -16.04 16.07
N ILE A 5 6.83 -14.77 16.43
CA ILE A 5 6.78 -13.66 15.46
C ILE A 5 8.22 -13.23 15.17
N PRO A 6 8.70 -13.33 13.91
CA PRO A 6 10.01 -12.84 13.52
C PRO A 6 10.20 -11.37 13.92
N TRP A 7 11.40 -10.99 14.35
CA TRP A 7 11.68 -9.63 14.81
C TRP A 7 11.39 -8.56 13.75
N ILE A 8 11.57 -8.90 12.47
CA ILE A 8 11.26 -8.00 11.36
C ILE A 8 9.79 -7.59 11.32
N GLU A 9 8.88 -8.49 11.73
CA GLU A 9 7.44 -8.19 11.85
C GLU A 9 7.13 -7.55 13.19
N LYS A 10 7.71 -8.08 14.28
CA LYS A 10 7.48 -7.57 15.64
C LYS A 10 7.86 -6.10 15.79
N TYR A 11 8.93 -5.66 15.13
CA TYR A 11 9.43 -4.29 15.19
C TYR A 11 9.18 -3.52 13.89
N ARG A 12 8.32 -4.03 12.99
CA ARG A 12 7.94 -3.30 11.77
C ARG A 12 7.30 -1.95 12.16
N PRO A 13 7.84 -0.81 11.69
CA PRO A 13 7.24 0.51 11.96
C PRO A 13 5.75 0.54 11.62
N GLN A 14 4.97 1.12 12.52
CA GLN A 14 3.52 1.27 12.39
C GLN A 14 3.13 2.68 11.95
N LYS A 15 3.96 3.69 12.25
CA LYS A 15 3.75 5.11 11.91
C LYS A 15 4.84 5.62 10.98
N LEU A 16 4.56 6.64 10.17
CA LEU A 16 5.57 7.21 9.26
C LEU A 16 6.75 7.83 10.01
N VAL A 17 6.53 8.37 11.21
CA VAL A 17 7.59 8.92 12.08
C VAL A 17 8.58 7.87 12.60
N GLU A 18 8.18 6.59 12.63
CA GLU A 18 9.01 5.49 13.14
C GLU A 18 9.97 4.96 12.06
N ILE A 19 9.77 5.34 10.79
CA ILE A 19 10.63 4.95 9.67
C ILE A 19 11.88 5.84 9.65
N THR A 20 13.05 5.23 9.78
CA THR A 20 14.34 5.91 9.82
C THR A 20 14.99 6.02 8.43
N GLY A 21 15.93 6.95 8.26
CA GLY A 21 16.73 7.11 7.02
C GLY A 21 16.08 7.87 5.86
N HIS A 22 14.76 8.05 5.87
CA HIS A 22 14.01 8.65 4.74
C HIS A 22 13.14 9.85 5.14
N SER A 23 13.67 10.76 5.97
CA SER A 23 12.92 11.88 6.58
C SER A 23 12.16 12.76 5.59
N GLN A 24 12.73 13.04 4.41
CA GLN A 24 12.04 13.83 3.38
C GLN A 24 10.84 13.10 2.79
N VAL A 25 10.95 11.77 2.59
CA VAL A 25 9.86 10.94 2.06
C VAL A 25 8.76 10.82 3.09
N THR A 26 9.09 10.47 4.33
CA THR A 26 8.11 10.32 5.40
C THR A 26 7.38 11.64 5.68
N SER A 27 8.09 12.77 5.66
CA SER A 27 7.47 14.10 5.79
C SER A 27 6.48 14.42 4.66
N ARG A 28 6.79 14.07 3.40
CA ARG A 28 5.86 14.25 2.27
C ARG A 28 4.63 13.36 2.40
N LEU A 29 4.81 12.10 2.76
CA LEU A 29 3.71 11.16 2.97
C LEU A 29 2.76 11.62 4.07
N GLN A 30 3.30 12.18 5.16
CA GLN A 30 2.50 12.81 6.22
C GLN A 30 1.72 14.03 5.72
N GLY A 31 2.33 14.83 4.84
CA GLY A 31 1.65 15.95 4.18
C GLY A 31 0.45 15.46 3.37
N TYR A 32 0.61 14.40 2.57
CA TYR A 32 -0.50 13.80 1.82
C TYR A 32 -1.60 13.27 2.74
N ALA A 33 -1.22 12.53 3.80
CA ALA A 33 -2.17 12.00 4.77
C ALA A 33 -3.02 13.10 5.41
N LYS A 34 -2.39 14.19 5.85
CA LYS A 34 -3.08 15.35 6.46
C LYS A 34 -4.00 16.09 5.49
N SER A 35 -3.57 16.21 4.23
CA SER A 35 -4.36 16.93 3.20
C SER A 35 -5.55 16.13 2.70
N GLY A 36 -5.58 14.81 2.89
CA GLY A 36 -6.57 13.92 2.27
C GLY A 36 -6.44 13.85 0.74
N ASN A 37 -5.35 14.38 0.16
CA ASN A 37 -5.08 14.38 -1.27
C ASN A 37 -3.81 13.59 -1.55
N LEU A 38 -3.98 12.33 -1.94
CA LEU A 38 -2.89 11.40 -2.22
C LEU A 38 -2.82 11.13 -3.74
N PRO A 39 -1.74 11.55 -4.44
CA PRO A 39 -1.54 11.15 -5.82
C PRO A 39 -1.18 9.65 -5.89
N HIS A 40 -1.25 9.05 -7.09
CA HIS A 40 -0.65 7.73 -7.30
C HIS A 40 0.86 7.80 -7.04
N LEU A 41 1.37 6.83 -6.27
CA LEU A 41 2.77 6.78 -5.84
C LEU A 41 3.48 5.57 -6.44
N LEU A 42 4.77 5.75 -6.73
CA LEU A 42 5.69 4.67 -7.06
C LEU A 42 6.82 4.64 -6.03
N PHE A 43 6.89 3.57 -5.24
CA PHE A 43 7.99 3.36 -4.31
C PHE A 43 9.11 2.58 -5.00
N ALA A 44 10.25 3.22 -5.24
CA ALA A 44 11.41 2.60 -5.87
C ALA A 44 12.63 2.63 -4.95
N GLY A 45 13.43 1.56 -4.98
CA GLY A 45 14.67 1.44 -4.20
C GLY A 45 15.00 0.00 -3.83
N ARG A 46 16.14 -0.21 -3.16
CA ARG A 46 16.65 -1.54 -2.78
C ARG A 46 15.68 -2.31 -1.86
N ALA A 47 15.84 -3.63 -1.77
CA ALA A 47 15.10 -4.45 -0.80
C ALA A 47 15.44 -4.03 0.64
N GLY A 48 14.46 -4.10 1.54
CA GLY A 48 14.66 -3.86 2.99
C GLY A 48 14.73 -2.40 3.44
N ILE A 49 14.49 -1.41 2.58
CA ILE A 49 14.53 0.03 2.96
C ILE A 49 13.20 0.59 3.48
N GLY A 50 12.19 -0.25 3.68
CA GLY A 50 10.89 0.16 4.24
C GLY A 50 9.86 0.68 3.23
N LYS A 51 9.92 0.28 1.95
CA LYS A 51 8.91 0.65 0.92
C LYS A 51 7.50 0.18 1.29
N THR A 52 7.31 -1.13 1.48
CA THR A 52 6.05 -1.74 1.90
C THR A 52 5.60 -1.22 3.26
N THR A 53 6.55 -1.05 4.19
CA THR A 53 6.29 -0.45 5.50
C THR A 53 5.75 0.98 5.40
N ALA A 54 6.30 1.81 4.52
CA ALA A 54 5.84 3.19 4.32
C ALA A 54 4.41 3.24 3.77
N ALA A 55 4.05 2.35 2.84
CA ALA A 55 2.69 2.25 2.31
C ALA A 55 1.68 1.85 3.41
N LEU A 56 2.01 0.84 4.23
CA LEU A 56 1.18 0.40 5.35
C LEU A 56 1.03 1.48 6.43
N ALA A 57 2.13 2.16 6.77
CA ALA A 57 2.11 3.25 7.76
C ALA A 57 1.28 4.44 7.26
N LEU A 58 1.38 4.80 5.97
CA LEU A 58 0.53 5.82 5.34
C LEU A 58 -0.95 5.43 5.41
N ALA A 59 -1.30 4.17 5.10
CA ALA A 59 -2.67 3.68 5.18
C ALA A 59 -3.24 3.78 6.60
N ARG A 60 -2.42 3.49 7.63
CA ARG A 60 -2.81 3.67 9.04
C ARG A 60 -3.01 5.14 9.40
N GLU A 61 -2.18 6.04 8.89
CA GLU A 61 -2.38 7.49 9.14
C GLU A 61 -3.66 8.02 8.46
N LEU A 62 -4.02 7.49 7.29
CA LEU A 62 -5.23 7.90 6.57
C LEU A 62 -6.51 7.30 7.18
N TYR A 63 -6.49 6.01 7.51
CA TYR A 63 -7.71 5.25 7.80
C TYR A 63 -7.82 4.75 9.25
N GLY A 64 -6.78 4.92 10.06
CA GLY A 64 -6.74 4.49 11.45
C GLY A 64 -6.67 2.96 11.62
N GLU A 65 -7.29 2.46 12.70
CA GLU A 65 -7.30 1.03 13.07
C GLU A 65 -7.92 0.14 11.96
N ASN A 66 -8.93 0.67 11.26
CA ASN A 66 -9.68 -0.06 10.23
C ASN A 66 -9.06 0.06 8.83
N TYR A 67 -7.77 0.40 8.72
CA TYR A 67 -7.11 0.61 7.42
C TYR A 67 -7.23 -0.56 6.46
N ARG A 68 -7.36 -1.80 6.98
CA ARG A 68 -7.49 -3.02 6.18
C ARG A 68 -8.74 -3.06 5.30
N GLU A 69 -9.79 -2.31 5.65
CA GLU A 69 -11.01 -2.21 4.84
C GLU A 69 -10.81 -1.31 3.60
N SER A 70 -9.79 -0.44 3.64
CA SER A 70 -9.50 0.58 2.62
C SER A 70 -8.08 0.47 2.05
N PHE A 71 -7.36 -0.61 2.36
CA PHE A 71 -6.05 -0.95 1.82
C PHE A 71 -6.02 -2.39 1.29
N LEU A 72 -5.92 -2.54 -0.03
CA LEU A 72 -5.76 -3.84 -0.70
C LEU A 72 -4.29 -4.01 -1.08
N GLU A 73 -3.62 -4.99 -0.48
CA GLU A 73 -2.26 -5.41 -0.84
C GLU A 73 -2.34 -6.58 -1.82
N MET A 74 -1.60 -6.48 -2.93
CA MET A 74 -1.44 -7.54 -3.91
C MET A 74 0.02 -7.66 -4.30
N ASN A 75 0.55 -8.88 -4.32
CA ASN A 75 1.87 -9.13 -4.89
C ASN A 75 1.73 -9.38 -6.39
N ALA A 76 2.34 -8.53 -7.21
CA ALA A 76 2.27 -8.61 -8.67
C ALA A 76 2.99 -9.83 -9.26
N SER A 77 3.95 -10.43 -8.55
CA SER A 77 4.64 -11.64 -9.03
C SER A 77 3.80 -12.91 -8.86
N ASP A 78 2.93 -12.94 -7.84
CA ASP A 78 2.07 -14.08 -7.52
C ASP A 78 0.72 -14.04 -8.24
N GLU A 79 0.13 -12.85 -8.44
CA GLU A 79 -1.15 -12.68 -9.12
C GLU A 79 -0.99 -12.73 -10.67
N ARG A 80 -0.64 -13.92 -11.18
CA ARG A 80 -0.25 -14.14 -12.59
C ARG A 80 -1.38 -13.95 -13.62
N LYS A 81 -2.64 -13.88 -13.20
CA LYS A 81 -3.79 -13.68 -14.10
C LYS A 81 -4.36 -12.28 -13.93
N ILE A 82 -4.23 -11.48 -14.98
CA ILE A 82 -4.83 -10.13 -15.08
C ILE A 82 -6.34 -10.14 -14.75
N GLU A 83 -7.05 -11.22 -15.01
CA GLU A 83 -8.47 -11.36 -14.65
C GLU A 83 -8.72 -11.36 -13.14
N ASP A 84 -7.85 -12.00 -12.36
CA ASP A 84 -7.98 -12.07 -10.89
C ASP A 84 -7.73 -10.69 -10.29
N ILE A 85 -6.71 -9.98 -10.78
CA ILE A 85 -6.41 -8.58 -10.43
C ILE A 85 -7.62 -7.70 -10.73
N ARG A 86 -8.18 -7.78 -11.94
CA ARG A 86 -9.33 -6.96 -12.36
C ARG A 86 -10.55 -7.20 -11.49
N THR A 87 -10.83 -8.46 -11.13
CA THR A 87 -11.99 -8.81 -10.31
C THR A 87 -11.83 -8.29 -8.89
N LYS A 88 -10.69 -8.58 -8.25
CA LYS A 88 -10.38 -8.08 -6.90
C LYS A 88 -10.41 -6.55 -6.82
N VAL A 89 -9.77 -5.88 -7.78
CA VAL A 89 -9.74 -4.41 -7.84
C VAL A 89 -11.15 -3.84 -8.01
N LYS A 90 -11.96 -4.41 -8.91
CA LYS A 90 -13.35 -3.96 -9.11
C LYS A 90 -14.21 -4.15 -7.88
N ASP A 91 -14.14 -5.31 -7.24
CA ASP A 91 -14.94 -5.61 -6.05
C ASP A 91 -14.52 -4.73 -4.87
N PHE A 92 -13.22 -4.50 -4.72
CA PHE A 92 -12.69 -3.60 -3.70
C PHE A 92 -13.08 -2.13 -3.95
N ALA A 93 -13.09 -1.68 -5.21
CA ALA A 93 -13.48 -0.32 -5.57
C ALA A 93 -14.98 -0.03 -5.39
N ARG A 94 -15.83 -1.07 -5.30
CA ARG A 94 -17.29 -0.90 -5.18
C ARG A 94 -17.77 -0.48 -3.81
N THR A 95 -17.00 -0.73 -2.74
CA THR A 95 -17.42 -0.36 -1.38
C THR A 95 -16.88 1.02 -0.98
N ILE A 96 -17.66 1.77 -0.20
CA ILE A 96 -17.29 3.12 0.25
C ILE A 96 -16.39 3.02 1.49
N PRO A 97 -15.29 3.78 1.60
CA PRO A 97 -14.48 3.83 2.82
C PRO A 97 -15.30 4.35 4.02
N MET A 98 -15.20 3.70 5.19
CA MET A 98 -15.91 4.10 6.41
C MET A 98 -15.26 5.29 7.15
N SER A 99 -14.05 5.69 6.78
CA SER A 99 -13.17 6.56 7.59
C SER A 99 -13.14 8.04 7.16
N GLY A 100 -14.09 8.50 6.35
CA GLY A 100 -14.16 9.89 5.88
C GLY A 100 -13.12 10.26 4.81
N VAL A 101 -12.16 9.37 4.53
CA VAL A 101 -11.27 9.47 3.36
C VAL A 101 -12.02 9.00 2.12
N GLN A 102 -11.96 9.78 1.04
CA GLN A 102 -12.82 9.59 -0.14
C GLN A 102 -12.31 8.56 -1.16
N PHE A 103 -11.16 7.93 -0.88
CA PHE A 103 -10.54 6.97 -1.78
C PHE A 103 -10.04 5.75 -1.00
N LYS A 104 -9.68 4.71 -1.76
CA LYS A 104 -9.03 3.50 -1.26
C LYS A 104 -7.64 3.37 -1.84
N ILE A 105 -6.80 2.60 -1.18
CA ILE A 105 -5.45 2.30 -1.67
C ILE A 105 -5.40 0.85 -2.16
N ILE A 106 -4.91 0.69 -3.38
CA ILE A 106 -4.44 -0.59 -3.90
C ILE A 106 -2.91 -0.49 -3.95
N PHE A 107 -2.24 -1.35 -3.21
CA PHE A 107 -0.80 -1.43 -3.15
C PHE A 107 -0.34 -2.68 -3.91
N LEU A 108 0.36 -2.46 -5.02
CA LEU A 108 0.95 -3.51 -5.84
C LEU A 108 2.42 -3.66 -5.43
N ASP A 109 2.73 -4.69 -4.64
CA ASP A 109 4.12 -5.03 -4.33
C ASP A 109 4.76 -5.74 -5.52
N GLU A 110 6.09 -5.61 -5.65
CA GLU A 110 6.86 -6.17 -6.79
C GLU A 110 6.29 -5.77 -8.16
N ALA A 111 5.84 -4.51 -8.29
CA ALA A 111 5.22 -4.01 -9.52
C ALA A 111 6.12 -4.10 -10.77
N ASP A 112 7.43 -4.26 -10.59
CA ASP A 112 8.40 -4.57 -11.65
C ASP A 112 8.19 -5.96 -12.28
N ALA A 113 7.50 -6.87 -11.60
CA ALA A 113 7.09 -8.18 -12.14
C ALA A 113 5.86 -8.11 -13.07
N LEU A 114 5.18 -6.96 -13.17
CA LEU A 114 4.00 -6.81 -14.02
C LEU A 114 4.36 -6.89 -15.51
N THR A 115 3.60 -7.69 -16.26
CA THR A 115 3.68 -7.71 -17.73
C THR A 115 3.21 -6.37 -18.33
N SER A 116 3.70 -6.03 -19.52
CA SER A 116 3.27 -4.80 -20.21
C SER A 116 1.75 -4.75 -20.44
N ASP A 117 1.12 -5.89 -20.68
CA ASP A 117 -0.34 -6.00 -20.82
C ASP A 117 -1.08 -5.68 -19.52
N ALA A 118 -0.57 -6.16 -18.38
CA ALA A 118 -1.12 -5.85 -17.07
C ALA A 118 -1.00 -4.35 -16.75
N GLN A 119 0.17 -3.76 -17.02
CA GLN A 119 0.39 -2.31 -16.85
C GLN A 119 -0.56 -1.49 -17.73
N ASN A 120 -0.75 -1.89 -18.99
CA ASN A 120 -1.68 -1.24 -19.90
C ASN A 120 -3.14 -1.38 -19.44
N ALA A 121 -3.52 -2.53 -18.87
CA ALA A 121 -4.85 -2.76 -18.33
C ALA A 121 -5.17 -1.83 -17.14
N LEU A 122 -4.18 -1.58 -16.27
CA LEU A 122 -4.32 -0.71 -15.10
C LEU A 122 -4.41 0.80 -15.44
N ARG A 123 -4.00 1.20 -16.65
CA ARG A 123 -4.12 2.61 -17.11
C ARG A 123 -5.55 3.02 -17.50
N ARG A 124 -6.45 2.06 -17.75
CA ARG A 124 -7.77 2.28 -18.36
C ARG A 124 -8.96 1.96 -17.44
N THR A 125 -8.70 1.63 -16.18
CA THR A 125 -9.70 1.42 -15.13
C THR A 125 -9.97 2.70 -14.38
#